data_AF-A0A1I8CSG9-F1
#
_entry.id   AF-A0A1I8CSG9-F1
#
_cell.length_a   1.000
_cell.length_b   1.000
_cell.length_c   1.000
_cell.angle_alpha   90.00
_cell.angle_beta   90.00
_cell.angle_gamma   90.00
#
_symmetry.space_group_name_H-M   'P 1'
#
loop_
_entity.id
_entity.type
_entity.pdbx_description
1 polymer ?
#
loop_
_entity_poly.entity_id
_entity_poly.type
_entity_poly.pdbx_seq_one_letter_code
_entity_poly.pdbx_strand_id
1 'polypeptide(L)'
;MIEELDINAVEFIGNKPCVKNLKYECTGCRTTFNNFEGCSYHTKKRICIQLRSEIDETFKEERLLSFKELWLKLRDGIKDAKPRNTAKGEQSLYVLLDLPLHTSVKMLTFDQFLKSIFYCGVAGNLKLRFERHIAGAKRRHCKFIPLNDKDTMIIDSLTHGRQIVPASIDGLTSNESSALEYSVIMDLQHILTNTDSSGQ
;
A
#
# COMPACT_ATOMS: atom_id res chain seq x y z
N MET A 1 36.62 -29.70 30.35
CA MET A 1 37.35 -29.78 29.08
C MET A 1 36.59 -28.88 28.11
N ILE A 2 37.01 -27.62 28.02
CA ILE A 2 36.38 -26.60 27.18
C ILE A 2 37.11 -26.72 25.84
N GLU A 3 36.40 -27.18 24.80
CA GLU A 3 36.96 -27.18 23.44
C GLU A 3 37.18 -25.73 23.00
N GLU A 4 38.42 -25.41 22.67
CA GLU A 4 38.81 -24.12 22.11
C GLU A 4 38.10 -23.92 20.77
N LEU A 5 37.17 -22.97 20.73
CA LEU A 5 36.57 -22.50 19.48
C LEU A 5 37.64 -21.75 18.68
N ASP A 6 38.00 -22.27 17.51
CA ASP A 6 38.91 -21.63 16.57
C ASP A 6 38.34 -20.26 16.13
N ILE A 7 38.97 -19.20 16.61
CA ILE A 7 38.57 -17.80 16.39
C ILE A 7 38.60 -17.43 14.90
N ASN A 8 39.35 -18.17 14.08
CA ASN A 8 39.41 -17.96 12.63
C ASN A 8 38.15 -18.45 11.88
N ALA A 9 37.24 -19.15 12.56
CA ALA A 9 35.99 -19.64 11.99
C ALA A 9 34.83 -18.64 12.08
N VAL A 10 34.97 -17.51 12.77
CA VAL A 10 33.87 -16.56 13.02
C VAL A 10 33.89 -15.40 12.03
N GLU A 11 32.95 -15.40 11.08
CA GLU A 11 32.67 -14.23 10.22
C GLU A 11 31.41 -13.52 10.71
N PHE A 12 31.41 -12.19 10.68
CA PHE A 12 30.24 -11.39 11.04
C PHE A 12 29.41 -11.09 9.80
N ILE A 13 28.13 -11.48 9.83
CA ILE A 13 27.14 -11.07 8.83
C ILE A 13 26.14 -10.16 9.55
N GLY A 14 26.29 -8.84 9.35
CA GLY A 14 25.65 -7.82 10.18
C GLY A 14 26.22 -7.80 11.61
N ASN A 15 25.35 -7.70 12.63
CA ASN A 15 25.76 -7.68 14.04
C ASN A 15 25.80 -9.08 14.71
N LYS A 16 25.74 -10.18 13.94
CA LYS A 16 25.75 -11.54 14.50
C LYS A 16 26.95 -12.35 14.03
N PRO A 17 27.71 -12.98 14.95
CA PRO A 17 28.77 -13.90 14.59
C PRO A 17 28.17 -15.15 13.92
N CYS A 18 28.66 -15.46 12.71
CA CYS A 18 28.41 -16.70 12.00
C CYS A 18 29.68 -17.55 12.04
N VAL A 19 29.56 -18.79 12.51
CA VAL A 19 30.70 -19.70 12.58
C VAL A 19 30.69 -20.57 11.32
N LYS A 20 31.75 -20.50 10.52
CA LYS A 20 31.98 -21.38 9.37
C LYS A 20 32.05 -22.83 9.84
N ASN A 21 31.58 -23.74 9.00
CA ASN A 21 31.56 -25.20 9.21
C ASN A 21 30.56 -25.73 10.27
N LEU A 22 29.68 -24.89 10.82
CA LEU A 22 28.53 -25.37 11.57
C LEU A 22 27.38 -25.76 10.63
N LYS A 23 26.86 -26.98 10.82
CA LYS A 23 25.63 -27.41 10.17
C LYS A 23 24.44 -26.76 10.88
N TYR A 24 23.68 -25.96 10.15
CA TYR A 24 22.44 -25.36 10.64
C TYR A 24 21.27 -26.25 10.25
N GLU A 25 20.40 -26.58 11.19
CA GLU A 25 19.23 -27.43 10.94
C GLU A 25 17.95 -26.62 11.10
N CYS A 26 17.05 -26.70 10.11
CA CYS A 26 15.73 -26.11 10.23
C CYS A 26 14.89 -26.96 11.20
N THR A 27 14.44 -26.37 12.30
CA THR A 27 13.65 -27.06 13.33
C THR A 27 12.32 -27.62 12.81
N GLY A 28 11.76 -27.03 11.77
CA GLY A 28 10.48 -27.44 11.21
C GLY A 28 10.52 -28.64 10.28
N CYS A 29 11.59 -28.84 9.50
CA CYS A 29 11.69 -29.88 8.46
C CYS A 29 12.96 -30.73 8.56
N ARG A 30 13.84 -30.44 9.52
CA ARG A 30 15.11 -31.15 9.73
C ARG A 30 16.11 -31.03 8.56
N THR A 31 15.85 -30.16 7.59
CA THR A 31 16.80 -29.90 6.49
C THR A 31 18.03 -29.18 7.03
N THR A 32 19.21 -29.62 6.60
CA THR A 32 20.50 -29.07 7.03
C THR A 32 21.09 -28.12 5.99
N PHE A 33 21.79 -27.10 6.47
CA PHE A 33 22.39 -26.05 5.66
C PHE A 33 23.83 -25.81 6.13
N ASN A 34 24.72 -25.53 5.18
CA ASN A 34 26.13 -25.27 5.47
C ASN A 34 26.39 -23.81 5.87
N ASN A 35 25.36 -22.96 5.88
CA ASN A 35 25.43 -21.58 6.34
C ASN A 35 24.09 -21.13 6.95
N PHE A 36 24.15 -20.12 7.81
CA PHE A 36 22.99 -19.58 8.51
C PHE A 36 21.98 -18.91 7.56
N GLU A 37 22.47 -18.21 6.54
CA GLU A 37 21.62 -17.49 5.58
C GLU A 37 20.66 -18.42 4.84
N GLY A 38 21.15 -19.57 4.37
CA GLY A 38 20.36 -20.60 3.72
C GLY A 38 19.30 -21.19 4.64
N CYS A 39 19.65 -21.46 5.91
CA CYS A 39 18.69 -21.92 6.91
C CYS A 39 17.63 -20.84 7.23
N SER A 40 18.06 -19.58 7.37
CA SER A 40 17.18 -18.44 7.64
C SER A 40 16.21 -18.19 6.48
N TYR A 41 16.71 -18.15 5.25
CA TYR A 41 15.90 -17.99 4.04
C TYR A 41 14.89 -19.13 3.89
N HIS A 42 15.33 -20.38 4.09
CA HIS A 42 14.45 -21.54 4.07
C HIS A 42 13.32 -21.43 5.11
N THR A 43 13.68 -21.09 6.36
CA THR A 43 12.72 -20.96 7.46
C THR A 43 11.71 -19.86 7.19
N LYS A 44 12.16 -18.68 6.74
CA LYS A 44 11.28 -17.58 6.32
C LYS A 44 10.34 -18.00 5.20
N LYS A 45 10.87 -18.61 4.13
CA LYS A 45 10.08 -19.09 3.00
C LYS A 45 8.99 -20.07 3.45
N ARG A 46 9.32 -21.00 4.33
CA ARG A 46 8.34 -21.96 4.88
C ARG A 46 7.26 -21.27 5.70
N ILE A 47 7.63 -20.39 6.64
CA ILE A 47 6.67 -19.62 7.44
C ILE A 47 5.75 -18.83 6.52
N CYS A 48 6.29 -18.16 5.50
CA CYS A 48 5.48 -17.45 4.50
C CYS A 48 4.52 -18.38 3.76
N ILE A 49 4.93 -19.59 3.38
CA ILE A 49 4.05 -20.57 2.74
C ILE A 49 2.93 -21.02 3.68
N GLN A 50 3.25 -21.29 4.96
CA GLN A 50 2.25 -21.68 5.96
C GLN A 50 1.23 -20.55 6.18
N LEU A 51 1.69 -19.32 6.42
CA LEU A 51 0.82 -18.16 6.56
C LEU A 51 -0.06 -17.94 5.33
N ARG A 52 0.50 -18.08 4.12
CA ARG A 52 -0.28 -17.99 2.88
C ARG A 52 -1.37 -19.06 2.81
N SER A 53 -1.07 -20.29 3.22
CA SER A 53 -2.05 -21.38 3.25
C SER A 53 -3.15 -21.13 4.29
N GLU A 54 -2.80 -20.63 5.48
CA GLU A 54 -3.76 -20.28 6.53
C GLU A 54 -4.69 -19.14 6.08
N ILE A 55 -4.12 -18.12 5.43
CA ILE A 55 -4.88 -17.05 4.79
C ILE A 55 -5.80 -17.63 3.70
N ASP A 56 -5.27 -18.48 2.82
CA ASP A 56 -6.05 -19.06 1.71
C ASP A 56 -7.25 -19.87 2.21
N GLU A 57 -7.06 -20.69 3.25
CA GLU A 57 -8.14 -21.45 3.88
C GLU A 57 -9.15 -20.52 4.58
N THR A 58 -8.69 -19.44 5.21
CA THR A 58 -9.58 -18.44 5.84
C THR A 58 -10.51 -17.79 4.81
N PHE A 59 -10.02 -17.53 3.60
CA PHE A 59 -10.78 -16.89 2.52
C PHE A 59 -11.49 -17.87 1.57
N LYS A 60 -11.38 -19.17 1.80
CA LYS A 60 -11.89 -20.21 0.90
C LYS A 60 -13.40 -20.16 0.72
N GLU A 61 -14.13 -19.97 1.82
CA GLU A 61 -15.59 -19.82 1.80
C GLU A 61 -16.00 -18.51 1.14
N GLU A 62 -15.21 -17.44 1.35
CA GLU A 62 -15.49 -16.11 0.80
C GLU A 62 -15.33 -16.06 -0.72
N ARG A 63 -14.44 -16.89 -1.29
CA ARG A 63 -14.29 -17.04 -2.75
C ARG A 63 -15.53 -17.62 -3.43
N LEU A 64 -16.39 -18.33 -2.69
CA LEU A 64 -17.61 -18.92 -3.23
C LEU A 64 -18.80 -17.95 -3.20
N LEU A 65 -18.67 -16.82 -2.50
CA LEU A 65 -19.72 -15.83 -2.40
C LEU A 65 -19.89 -15.07 -3.72
N SER A 66 -21.14 -14.73 -4.05
CA SER A 66 -21.38 -13.74 -5.10
C SER A 66 -20.80 -12.39 -4.67
N PHE A 67 -20.48 -11.52 -5.64
CA PHE A 67 -19.97 -10.17 -5.36
C PHE A 67 -20.87 -9.39 -4.39
N LYS A 68 -22.20 -9.54 -4.51
CA LYS A 68 -23.17 -8.88 -3.63
C LYS A 68 -23.06 -9.37 -2.18
N GLU A 69 -22.92 -10.68 -1.97
CA GLU A 69 -22.80 -11.28 -0.63
C GLU A 69 -21.45 -10.94 0.00
N LEU A 70 -20.37 -11.06 -0.77
CA LEU A 70 -19.03 -10.68 -0.32
C LEU A 70 -19.00 -9.21 0.11
N TRP A 71 -19.60 -8.31 -0.68
CA TRP A 71 -19.67 -6.90 -0.38
C TRP A 71 -20.46 -6.60 0.91
N LEU A 72 -21.58 -7.29 1.15
CA LEU A 72 -22.34 -7.16 2.40
C LEU A 72 -21.51 -7.64 3.60
N LYS A 73 -20.87 -8.81 3.49
CA LYS A 73 -20.02 -9.37 4.55
C LYS A 73 -18.85 -8.42 4.90
N LEU A 74 -18.16 -7.90 3.87
CA LEU A 74 -17.08 -6.93 4.05
C LEU A 74 -17.59 -5.64 4.70
N ARG A 75 -18.70 -5.10 4.22
CA ARG A 75 -19.31 -3.89 4.78
C ARG A 75 -19.63 -4.05 6.26
N ASP A 76 -20.20 -5.19 6.67
CA ASP A 76 -20.54 -5.43 8.07
C ASP A 76 -19.27 -5.61 8.92
N GLY A 77 -18.26 -6.34 8.45
CA GLY A 77 -16.97 -6.43 9.15
C GLY A 77 -16.25 -5.08 9.30
N ILE A 78 -16.38 -4.19 8.32
CA ILE A 78 -15.82 -2.83 8.35
C ILE A 78 -16.52 -1.96 9.41
N LYS A 79 -17.82 -2.14 9.64
CA LYS A 79 -18.56 -1.43 10.70
C LYS A 79 -18.07 -1.82 12.10
N ASP A 80 -17.75 -3.09 12.29
CA ASP A 80 -17.29 -3.63 13.57
C ASP A 80 -15.80 -3.31 13.84
N ALA A 81 -15.04 -2.92 12.82
CA ALA A 81 -13.65 -2.51 12.97
C ALA A 81 -13.55 -1.25 13.85
N LYS A 82 -12.55 -1.19 14.74
CA LYS A 82 -12.33 0.01 15.57
C LYS A 82 -11.91 1.19 14.68
N PRO A 83 -12.64 2.31 14.68
CA PRO A 83 -12.26 3.48 13.90
C PRO A 83 -10.92 4.04 14.36
N ARG A 84 -10.12 4.54 13.41
CA ARG A 84 -8.94 5.35 13.77
C ARG A 84 -9.43 6.57 14.57
N ASN A 85 -8.89 6.75 15.77
CA ASN A 85 -9.21 7.86 16.69
C ASN A 85 -9.03 9.28 16.09
N THR A 86 -8.38 9.39 14.93
CA THR A 86 -8.01 10.66 14.29
C THR A 86 -9.04 11.19 13.29
N ALA A 87 -9.97 10.37 12.80
CA ALA A 87 -10.98 10.79 11.84
C ALA A 87 -12.34 10.94 12.52
N LYS A 88 -12.80 12.19 12.67
CA LYS A 88 -14.13 12.51 13.22
C LYS A 88 -15.05 12.94 12.09
N GLY A 89 -16.28 12.44 12.10
CA GLY A 89 -17.33 12.78 11.13
C GLY A 89 -17.24 11.98 9.82
N GLU A 90 -18.17 12.28 8.92
CA GLU A 90 -18.22 11.70 7.57
C GLU A 90 -16.91 11.95 6.81
N GLN A 91 -16.49 10.92 6.09
CA GLN A 91 -15.32 10.95 5.23
C GLN A 91 -15.76 10.73 3.77
N SER A 92 -14.89 11.16 2.87
CA SER A 92 -15.02 10.91 1.44
C SER A 92 -13.77 10.23 0.94
N LEU A 93 -13.96 9.16 0.17
CA LEU A 93 -12.91 8.65 -0.71
C LEU A 93 -12.89 9.51 -1.96
N TYR A 94 -11.72 9.94 -2.41
CA TYR A 94 -11.58 10.68 -3.66
C TYR A 94 -10.40 10.19 -4.48
N VAL A 95 -10.53 10.36 -5.79
CA VAL A 95 -9.45 10.21 -6.75
C VAL A 95 -9.21 11.53 -7.45
N LEU A 96 -7.96 11.81 -7.82
CA LEU A 96 -7.61 12.94 -8.68
C LEU A 96 -7.37 12.45 -10.09
N LEU A 97 -8.07 13.10 -11.02
CA LEU A 97 -7.99 12.84 -12.45
C LEU A 97 -7.18 13.94 -13.11
N ASP A 98 -6.24 13.58 -13.98
CA ASP A 98 -5.58 14.52 -14.89
C ASP A 98 -6.26 14.48 -16.26
N LEU A 99 -6.90 15.60 -16.64
CA LEU A 99 -7.74 15.68 -17.84
C LEU A 99 -7.37 16.88 -18.72
N PRO A 100 -7.59 16.82 -20.04
CA PRO A 100 -7.54 18.01 -20.88
C PRO A 100 -8.51 19.09 -20.39
N LEU A 101 -8.16 20.36 -20.56
CA LEU A 101 -9.04 21.49 -20.24
C LEU A 101 -10.43 21.32 -20.88
N HIS A 102 -11.46 21.73 -20.14
CA HIS A 102 -12.87 21.68 -20.55
C HIS A 102 -13.45 20.27 -20.79
N THR A 103 -12.68 19.20 -20.51
CA THR A 103 -13.21 17.84 -20.51
C THR A 103 -14.03 17.59 -19.25
N SER A 104 -15.29 17.15 -19.42
CA SER A 104 -16.14 16.74 -18.31
C SER A 104 -15.91 15.26 -17.98
N VAL A 105 -15.81 14.93 -16.69
CA VAL A 105 -15.68 13.54 -16.21
C VAL A 105 -16.80 12.64 -16.73
N LYS A 106 -18.01 13.19 -16.90
CA LYS A 106 -19.19 12.45 -17.40
C LYS A 106 -19.05 11.99 -18.85
N MET A 107 -18.11 12.55 -19.60
CA MET A 107 -17.87 12.21 -21.01
C MET A 107 -16.81 11.12 -21.16
N LEU A 108 -16.15 10.71 -20.07
CA LEU A 108 -15.14 9.68 -20.09
C LEU A 108 -15.79 8.31 -20.15
N THR A 109 -15.27 7.44 -21.01
CA THR A 109 -15.48 5.99 -20.86
C THR A 109 -14.84 5.50 -19.56
N PHE A 110 -15.25 4.33 -19.08
CA PHE A 110 -14.69 3.77 -17.85
C PHE A 110 -13.16 3.56 -17.95
N ASP A 111 -12.66 3.07 -19.08
CA ASP A 111 -11.21 2.90 -19.30
C ASP A 111 -10.45 4.24 -19.31
N GLN A 112 -11.01 5.27 -19.96
CA GLN A 112 -10.43 6.61 -19.94
C GLN A 112 -10.43 7.20 -18.54
N PHE A 113 -11.51 7.00 -17.78
CA PHE A 113 -11.59 7.41 -16.38
C PHE A 113 -10.48 6.78 -15.57
N LEU A 114 -10.33 5.45 -15.61
CA LEU A 114 -9.29 4.72 -14.88
C LEU A 114 -7.88 5.19 -15.24
N LYS A 115 -7.59 5.36 -16.54
CA LYS A 115 -6.28 5.84 -17.02
C LYS A 115 -5.98 7.28 -16.62
N SER A 116 -7.00 8.08 -16.33
CA SER A 116 -6.83 9.46 -15.91
C SER A 116 -6.54 9.59 -14.41
N ILE A 117 -6.79 8.54 -13.61
CA ILE A 117 -6.52 8.55 -12.18
C ILE A 117 -5.02 8.53 -11.95
N PHE A 118 -4.50 9.48 -11.20
CA PHE A 118 -3.09 9.47 -10.77
C PHE A 118 -2.95 9.43 -9.24
N TYR A 119 -3.98 9.76 -8.47
CA TYR A 119 -3.93 9.80 -7.00
C TYR A 119 -5.24 9.33 -6.39
N CYS A 120 -5.17 8.67 -5.24
CA CYS A 120 -6.31 8.25 -4.42
C CYS A 120 -6.11 8.75 -2.98
N GLY A 121 -7.16 9.16 -2.29
CA GLY A 121 -7.06 9.65 -0.93
C GLY A 121 -8.38 9.64 -0.16
N VAL A 122 -8.29 9.76 1.16
CA VAL A 122 -9.44 10.03 2.04
C VAL A 122 -9.40 11.46 2.59
N ALA A 123 -10.58 12.09 2.70
CA ALA A 123 -10.74 13.40 3.32
C ALA A 123 -12.11 13.59 3.95
N GLY A 124 -12.17 14.21 5.14
CA GLY A 124 -13.42 14.72 5.71
C GLY A 124 -13.87 16.07 5.13
N ASN A 125 -12.97 16.80 4.46
CA ASN A 125 -13.30 18.00 3.68
C ASN A 125 -12.50 17.99 2.37
N LEU A 126 -13.14 17.50 1.31
CA LEU A 126 -12.51 17.31 0.00
C LEU A 126 -12.00 18.63 -0.59
N LYS A 127 -12.80 19.69 -0.55
CA LYS A 127 -12.43 21.00 -1.10
C LYS A 127 -11.14 21.52 -0.46
N LEU A 128 -11.10 21.54 0.88
CA LEU A 128 -9.92 21.99 1.62
C LEU A 128 -8.71 21.08 1.37
N ARG A 129 -8.91 19.77 1.30
CA ARG A 129 -7.84 18.80 1.00
C ARG A 129 -7.26 19.02 -0.40
N PHE A 130 -8.12 19.22 -1.38
CA PHE A 130 -7.73 19.49 -2.77
C PHE A 130 -6.94 20.79 -2.88
N GLU A 131 -7.46 21.89 -2.31
CA GLU A 131 -6.76 23.18 -2.27
C GLU A 131 -5.37 23.07 -1.61
N ARG A 132 -5.26 22.27 -0.53
CA ARG A 132 -3.97 22.00 0.14
C ARG A 132 -2.98 21.24 -0.74
N HIS A 133 -3.42 20.26 -1.53
CA HIS A 133 -2.55 19.54 -2.46
C HIS A 133 -1.98 20.52 -3.50
N ILE A 134 -2.83 21.33 -4.13
CA ILE A 134 -2.41 22.32 -5.13
C ILE A 134 -1.47 23.37 -4.53
N ALA A 135 -1.83 23.94 -3.38
CA ALA A 135 -1.02 24.96 -2.70
C ALA A 135 0.33 24.39 -2.23
N GLY A 136 0.34 23.15 -1.74
CA GLY A 136 1.55 22.44 -1.32
C GLY A 136 2.52 22.21 -2.48
N ALA A 137 2.03 21.69 -3.60
CA ALA A 137 2.82 21.47 -4.80
C ALA A 137 3.40 22.77 -5.35
N LYS A 138 2.58 23.81 -5.51
CA LYS A 138 3.03 25.14 -5.94
C LYS A 138 4.10 25.71 -5.02
N ARG A 139 3.90 25.61 -3.70
CA ARG A 139 4.87 26.11 -2.71
C ARG A 139 6.21 25.38 -2.81
N ARG A 140 6.20 24.05 -2.95
CA ARG A 140 7.44 23.26 -3.08
C ARG A 140 8.16 23.61 -4.38
N HIS A 141 7.42 23.66 -5.49
CA HIS A 141 7.95 24.04 -6.81
C HIS A 141 8.59 25.43 -6.80
N CYS A 142 7.90 26.45 -6.30
CA CYS A 142 8.45 27.83 -6.23
C CYS A 142 9.66 27.97 -5.30
N LYS A 143 9.86 27.02 -4.38
CA LYS A 143 11.03 26.98 -3.48
C LYS A 143 12.13 26.05 -3.99
N PHE A 144 11.99 25.49 -5.20
CA PHE A 144 12.92 24.51 -5.77
C PHE A 144 13.15 23.30 -4.84
N ILE A 145 12.14 22.95 -4.03
CA ILE A 145 12.16 21.74 -3.21
C ILE A 145 11.79 20.56 -4.11
N PRO A 146 12.52 19.43 -4.09
CA PRO A 146 12.17 18.24 -4.84
C PRO A 146 10.71 17.84 -4.62
N LEU A 147 9.99 17.65 -5.72
CA LEU A 147 8.60 17.20 -5.72
C LEU A 147 8.56 15.68 -5.58
N ASN A 148 7.53 15.16 -4.92
CA ASN A 148 7.22 13.74 -5.02
C ASN A 148 6.33 13.49 -6.24
N ASP A 149 6.05 12.23 -6.57
CA ASP A 149 5.33 11.87 -7.80
C ASP A 149 3.97 12.57 -7.92
N LYS A 150 3.20 12.60 -6.84
CA LYS A 150 1.92 13.31 -6.78
C LYS A 150 2.07 14.81 -7.07
N ASP A 151 2.99 15.48 -6.40
CA ASP A 151 3.19 16.92 -6.59
C ASP A 151 3.74 17.24 -7.99
N THR A 152 4.56 16.34 -8.55
CA THR A 152 5.05 16.41 -9.92
C THR A 152 3.88 16.38 -10.90
N MET A 153 2.99 15.37 -10.80
CA MET A 153 1.78 15.30 -11.62
C MET A 153 0.91 16.54 -11.52
N ILE A 154 0.77 17.11 -10.31
CA ILE A 154 0.02 18.36 -10.10
C ILE A 154 0.66 19.52 -10.86
N ILE A 155 1.98 19.71 -10.74
CA ILE A 155 2.68 20.80 -11.41
C ILE A 155 2.68 20.60 -12.93
N ASP A 156 2.92 19.39 -13.41
CA ASP A 156 2.90 19.06 -14.84
C ASP A 156 1.52 19.33 -15.44
N SER A 157 0.44 18.90 -14.78
CA SER A 157 -0.92 19.18 -15.25
C SER A 157 -1.18 20.68 -15.37
N LEU A 158 -0.78 21.45 -14.35
CA LEU A 158 -1.01 22.90 -14.33
C LEU A 158 -0.15 23.66 -15.36
N THR A 159 1.08 23.22 -15.62
CA THR A 159 2.00 23.86 -16.57
C THR A 159 1.62 23.57 -18.03
N HIS A 160 1.06 22.39 -18.31
CA HIS A 160 0.67 21.99 -19.67
C HIS A 160 -0.77 22.36 -20.03
N GLY A 161 -1.41 23.25 -19.26
CA GLY A 161 -2.80 23.66 -19.53
C GLY A 161 -3.76 22.47 -19.48
N ARG A 162 -3.59 21.58 -18.50
CA ARG A 162 -4.53 20.51 -18.16
C ARG A 162 -5.25 20.87 -16.87
N GLN A 163 -6.31 20.14 -16.56
CA GLN A 163 -7.08 20.34 -15.34
C GLN A 163 -7.00 19.11 -14.45
N ILE A 164 -6.96 19.35 -13.15
CA ILE A 164 -7.02 18.31 -12.13
C ILE A 164 -8.43 18.30 -11.58
N VAL A 165 -9.13 17.19 -11.71
CA VAL A 165 -10.53 17.06 -11.29
C VAL A 165 -10.64 16.04 -10.17
N PRO A 166 -11.13 16.42 -8.98
CA PRO A 166 -11.47 15.46 -7.94
C PRO A 166 -12.81 14.78 -8.26
N ALA A 167 -12.83 13.46 -8.16
CA ALA A 167 -14.06 12.66 -8.13
C ALA A 167 -14.15 11.94 -6.78
N SER A 168 -15.31 11.92 -6.13
CA SER A 168 -15.45 11.37 -4.79
C SER A 168 -16.70 10.53 -4.57
N ILE A 169 -16.62 9.70 -3.53
CA ILE A 169 -17.74 9.01 -2.91
C ILE A 169 -17.80 9.55 -1.47
N ASP A 170 -18.88 10.26 -1.15
CA ASP A 170 -19.09 10.92 0.13
C ASP A 170 -19.96 10.08 1.08
N GLY A 171 -20.12 10.53 2.34
CA GLY A 171 -20.99 9.89 3.32
C GLY A 171 -20.45 8.56 3.87
N LEU A 172 -19.14 8.35 3.78
CA LEU A 172 -18.50 7.13 4.26
C LEU A 172 -18.07 7.29 5.72
N THR A 173 -18.11 6.20 6.47
CA THR A 173 -17.39 6.14 7.75
C THR A 173 -15.88 6.18 7.54
N SER A 174 -15.13 6.46 8.60
CA SER A 174 -13.66 6.42 8.58
C SER A 174 -13.11 5.05 8.13
N ASN A 175 -13.74 3.95 8.56
CA ASN A 175 -13.31 2.61 8.19
C ASN A 175 -13.65 2.27 6.74
N GLU A 176 -14.86 2.62 6.28
CA GLU A 176 -15.27 2.37 4.89
C GLU A 176 -14.39 3.14 3.92
N SER A 177 -14.16 4.44 4.17
CA SER A 177 -13.29 5.26 3.34
C SER A 177 -11.85 4.73 3.31
N SER A 178 -11.31 4.31 4.46
CA SER A 178 -9.97 3.71 4.53
C SER A 178 -9.91 2.37 3.79
N ALA A 179 -10.87 1.47 4.02
CA ALA A 179 -10.91 0.16 3.36
C ALA A 179 -11.00 0.32 1.84
N LEU A 180 -11.84 1.23 1.36
CA LEU A 180 -11.96 1.50 -0.07
C LEU A 180 -10.72 2.16 -0.66
N GLU A 181 -10.06 3.07 0.07
CA GLU A 181 -8.77 3.64 -0.33
C GLU A 181 -7.74 2.52 -0.54
N TYR A 182 -7.63 1.58 0.42
CA TYR A 182 -6.74 0.43 0.27
C TYR A 182 -7.10 -0.43 -0.94
N SER A 183 -8.37 -0.75 -1.15
CA SER A 183 -8.79 -1.55 -2.32
C SER A 183 -8.43 -0.87 -3.64
N VAL A 184 -8.71 0.43 -3.77
CA VAL A 184 -8.35 1.20 -4.98
C VAL A 184 -6.83 1.26 -5.16
N ILE A 185 -6.06 1.42 -4.07
CA ILE A 185 -4.60 1.43 -4.13
C ILE A 185 -4.05 0.08 -4.61
N MET A 186 -4.61 -1.03 -4.12
CA MET A 186 -4.18 -2.37 -4.52
C MET A 186 -4.52 -2.66 -5.99
N ASP A 187 -5.75 -2.33 -6.43
CA ASP A 187 -6.19 -2.59 -7.79
C ASP A 187 -5.46 -1.70 -8.82
N LEU A 188 -5.18 -0.45 -8.46
CA LEU A 188 -4.55 0.54 -9.34
C LEU A 188 -3.08 0.82 -8.99
N GLN A 189 -2.41 -0.10 -8.27
CA GLN A 189 -1.03 0.11 -7.80
C GLN A 189 -0.04 0.40 -8.94
N HIS A 190 -0.33 -0.12 -10.15
CA HIS A 190 0.47 0.09 -11.35
C HIS A 190 0.27 1.47 -12.01
N ILE A 191 -0.75 2.23 -11.61
CA ILE A 191 -1.11 3.54 -12.19
C ILE A 191 -0.94 4.67 -11.16
N LEU A 192 -1.24 4.40 -9.88
CA LEU A 192 -1.27 5.45 -8.87
C LEU A 192 0.12 5.91 -8.44
N THR A 193 0.28 7.23 -8.35
CA THR A 193 1.49 7.87 -7.79
C THR A 193 1.50 7.89 -6.26
N ASN A 194 0.66 7.06 -5.61
CA ASN A 194 0.58 6.91 -4.15
C ASN A 194 1.71 6.06 -3.58
N THR A 195 2.52 5.43 -4.43
CA THR A 195 3.60 4.53 -4.04
C THR A 195 4.84 5.27 -3.54
N ASP A 196 4.68 6.32 -2.74
CA ASP A 196 5.68 6.60 -1.71
C ASP A 196 5.50 5.48 -0.68
N SER A 197 6.40 4.50 -0.69
CA SER A 197 6.48 3.36 0.24
C SER A 197 6.76 3.77 1.69
N SER A 198 6.27 4.93 2.14
CA SER A 198 6.59 5.50 3.47
C SER A 198 5.75 4.91 4.60
N GLY A 199 5.10 3.76 4.40
CA GLY A 199 4.20 3.14 5.36
C GLY A 199 4.16 1.61 5.33
N GLN A 200 5.12 0.95 4.68
CA GLN A 200 5.43 -0.46 4.91
C GLN A 200 6.70 -0.60 5.75
#